data_AF-A0A841GZV3-F1
#
_entry.id   AF-A0A841GZV3-F1
#
_cell.length_a   1.000
_cell.length_b   1.000
_cell.length_c   1.000
_cell.angle_alpha   90.00
_cell.angle_beta   90.00
_cell.angle_gamma   90.00
#
_symmetry.space_group_name_H-M   'P 1'
#
loop_
_entity.id
_entity.type
_entity.pdbx_description
1 polymer ?
#
loop_
_entity_poly.entity_id
_entity_poly.type
_entity_poly.pdbx_seq_one_letter_code
_entity_poly.pdbx_strand_id
1 'polypeptide(L)'
;MTRGRFAPSPTGALHVGNARSALLAWLHARAAGGRFVMRVEDLDFGRVRPGYMERQLDELHWLGLDWDEGPDVGGPHAPYVQSQRQPLYEAALRRLAEMGMLFACTCSRRDIAGAASAPHVGEEGPRYPGTCRDRRVQAGPGSLTDFGRSQFALRVAAPSGPIPFTDELLGPCAFDPADEGDFVVRRKDGVAAYQLAVVVDDAAMRITDVVRGADLLSSTARQILLYRALELPEPRFLHVPLMLGPDGERLAKRHGAVSLGELRDAGVPADAVAGWLASTCGLAEPGERLHPSRLIERFNVARLPVEPTVVTEADLRLLRSTDAVFRPDGA
;
A
#
# COMPACT_ATOMS: atom_id res chain seq x y z
N MET A 1 5.14 -0.40 -21.32
CA MET A 1 4.49 -1.62 -20.81
C MET A 1 4.09 -1.34 -19.37
N THR A 2 2.83 -1.58 -19.01
CA THR A 2 2.29 -1.41 -17.65
C THR A 2 3.00 -2.34 -16.66
N ARG A 3 3.35 -1.81 -15.49
CA ARG A 3 3.94 -2.54 -14.36
C ARG A 3 3.21 -2.13 -13.09
N GLY A 4 2.30 -3.00 -12.65
CA GLY A 4 1.61 -2.87 -11.37
C GLY A 4 2.31 -3.66 -10.26
N ARG A 5 1.96 -3.38 -9.01
CA ARG A 5 2.43 -4.18 -7.86
C ARG A 5 1.38 -4.34 -6.77
N PHE A 6 1.48 -5.44 -6.05
CA PHE A 6 0.92 -5.59 -4.71
C PHE A 6 2.04 -5.62 -3.68
N ALA A 7 1.89 -4.84 -2.62
CA ALA A 7 2.97 -4.56 -1.67
C ALA A 7 2.51 -4.71 -0.20
N PRO A 8 2.16 -5.91 0.28
CA PRO A 8 1.68 -6.09 1.65
C PRO A 8 2.83 -6.11 2.66
N SER A 9 2.53 -5.65 3.88
CA SER A 9 3.38 -5.89 5.04
C SER A 9 3.06 -7.24 5.68
N PRO A 10 4.07 -8.06 6.06
CA PRO A 10 3.86 -9.36 6.70
C PRO A 10 3.56 -9.23 8.21
N THR A 11 2.59 -8.38 8.55
CA THR A 11 2.22 -8.04 9.94
C THR A 11 0.97 -8.75 10.44
N GLY A 12 0.29 -9.50 9.57
CA GLY A 12 -0.99 -10.14 9.83
C GLY A 12 -1.53 -10.88 8.61
N ALA A 13 -2.70 -11.50 8.76
CA ALA A 13 -3.32 -12.27 7.69
C ALA A 13 -3.87 -11.32 6.60
N LEU A 14 -3.97 -11.79 5.36
CA LEU A 14 -4.65 -11.03 4.32
C LEU A 14 -6.15 -11.12 4.55
N HIS A 15 -6.77 -10.00 4.89
CA HIS A 15 -8.22 -9.91 4.95
C HIS A 15 -8.81 -9.68 3.57
N VAL A 16 -10.11 -9.89 3.43
CA VAL A 16 -10.83 -9.68 2.16
C VAL A 16 -10.63 -8.29 1.55
N GLY A 17 -10.42 -7.25 2.36
CA GLY A 17 -10.07 -5.90 1.86
C GLY A 17 -8.69 -5.85 1.18
N ASN A 18 -7.69 -6.54 1.75
CA ASN A 18 -6.38 -6.69 1.11
C ASN A 18 -6.50 -7.52 -0.18
N ALA A 19 -7.26 -8.61 -0.13
CA ALA A 19 -7.50 -9.47 -1.30
C ALA A 19 -8.18 -8.72 -2.45
N ARG A 20 -9.18 -7.87 -2.15
CA ARG A 20 -9.83 -7.00 -3.12
C ARG A 20 -8.84 -6.04 -3.78
N SER A 21 -8.00 -5.39 -2.97
CA SER A 21 -6.97 -4.47 -3.47
C SER A 21 -5.94 -5.20 -4.34
N ALA A 22 -5.52 -6.40 -3.94
CA ALA A 22 -4.62 -7.24 -4.72
C ALA A 22 -5.25 -7.66 -6.07
N LEU A 23 -6.52 -8.10 -6.05
CA LEU A 23 -7.26 -8.47 -7.26
C LEU A 23 -7.38 -7.29 -8.22
N LEU A 24 -7.74 -6.10 -7.75
CA LEU A 24 -7.86 -4.91 -8.61
C LEU A 24 -6.51 -4.46 -9.17
N ALA A 25 -5.44 -4.51 -8.37
CA ALA A 25 -4.09 -4.21 -8.84
C ALA A 25 -3.62 -5.22 -9.90
N TRP A 26 -3.92 -6.50 -9.70
CA TRP A 26 -3.61 -7.57 -10.63
C TRP A 26 -4.38 -7.43 -11.94
N LEU A 27 -5.69 -7.19 -11.87
CA LEU A 27 -6.54 -6.99 -13.05
C LEU A 27 -6.12 -5.75 -13.85
N HIS A 28 -5.78 -4.66 -13.18
CA HIS A 28 -5.28 -3.45 -13.84
C HIS A 28 -4.03 -3.72 -14.66
N ALA A 29 -3.04 -4.40 -14.07
CA ALA A 29 -1.83 -4.79 -14.78
C ALA A 29 -2.10 -5.77 -15.92
N ARG A 30 -2.90 -6.83 -15.67
CA ARG A 30 -3.16 -7.91 -16.64
C ARG A 30 -4.03 -7.47 -17.82
N ALA A 31 -5.06 -6.66 -17.58
CA ALA A 31 -5.92 -6.12 -18.64
C ALA A 31 -5.16 -5.21 -19.61
N ALA A 32 -4.09 -4.56 -19.15
CA ALA A 32 -3.17 -3.78 -19.99
C ALA A 32 -2.07 -4.63 -20.66
N GLY A 33 -2.09 -5.97 -20.52
CA GLY A 33 -1.02 -6.85 -20.99
C GLY A 33 0.33 -6.59 -20.29
N GLY A 34 0.28 -6.05 -19.07
CA GLY A 34 1.42 -5.65 -18.27
C GLY A 34 1.93 -6.73 -17.33
N ARG A 35 2.95 -6.35 -16.55
CA ARG A 35 3.54 -7.19 -15.50
C ARG A 35 3.00 -6.83 -14.13
N PHE A 36 2.91 -7.82 -13.27
CA PHE A 36 2.50 -7.70 -11.89
C PHE A 36 3.63 -8.13 -10.95
N VAL A 37 3.98 -7.25 -10.02
CA VAL A 37 5.11 -7.43 -9.09
C VAL A 37 4.57 -7.67 -7.68
N MET A 38 5.13 -8.66 -6.99
CA MET A 38 4.91 -8.89 -5.56
C MET A 38 6.09 -8.32 -4.77
N ARG A 39 5.85 -7.36 -3.87
CA ARG A 39 6.87 -6.77 -2.99
C ARG A 39 6.48 -6.95 -1.52
N VAL A 40 7.40 -7.38 -0.68
CA VAL A 40 7.15 -7.55 0.76
C VAL A 40 7.65 -6.31 1.52
N GLU A 41 6.74 -5.61 2.19
CA GLU A 41 7.03 -4.39 2.95
C GLU A 41 7.25 -4.69 4.43
N ASP A 42 8.43 -5.23 4.78
CA ASP A 42 8.78 -5.77 6.10
C ASP A 42 9.56 -4.80 7.02
N LEU A 43 9.54 -3.50 6.74
CA LEU A 43 10.30 -2.50 7.51
C LEU A 43 9.71 -2.20 8.91
N ASP A 44 8.48 -2.63 9.20
CA ASP A 44 7.91 -2.59 10.56
C ASP A 44 8.28 -3.83 11.37
N PHE A 45 9.58 -3.98 11.67
CA PHE A 45 10.14 -5.16 12.35
C PHE A 45 9.42 -5.57 13.65
N GLY A 46 8.81 -4.61 14.37
CA GLY A 46 8.05 -4.93 15.58
C GLY A 46 6.69 -5.59 15.32
N ARG A 47 6.14 -5.39 14.12
CA ARG A 47 4.87 -5.97 13.68
C ARG A 47 5.02 -7.15 12.74
N VAL A 48 6.16 -7.29 12.05
CA VAL A 48 6.45 -8.48 11.24
C VAL A 48 6.35 -9.74 12.10
N ARG A 49 5.80 -10.80 11.53
CA ARG A 49 5.62 -12.10 12.20
C ARG A 49 6.17 -13.21 11.30
N PRO A 50 6.98 -14.16 11.85
CA PRO A 50 7.48 -15.29 11.08
C PRO A 50 6.36 -16.09 10.41
N GLY A 51 6.59 -16.56 9.18
CA GLY A 51 5.63 -17.39 8.43
C GLY A 51 4.50 -16.62 7.76
N TYR A 52 4.30 -15.33 8.07
CA TYR A 52 3.23 -14.55 7.42
C TYR A 52 3.59 -14.21 5.99
N MET A 53 4.85 -13.91 5.67
CA MET A 53 5.25 -13.67 4.28
C MET A 53 4.89 -14.85 3.39
N GLU A 54 5.33 -16.06 3.76
CA GLU A 54 5.08 -17.29 3.01
C GLU A 54 3.58 -17.58 2.90
N ARG A 55 2.84 -17.43 4.01
CA ARG A 55 1.38 -17.60 4.03
C ARG A 55 0.67 -16.63 3.10
N GLN A 56 1.07 -15.35 3.08
CA GLN A 56 0.47 -14.34 2.23
C GLN A 56 0.68 -14.67 0.74
N LEU A 57 1.87 -15.13 0.37
CA LEU A 57 2.17 -15.59 -1.00
C LEU A 57 1.28 -16.79 -1.36
N ASP A 58 1.21 -17.80 -0.49
CA ASP A 58 0.40 -19.01 -0.71
C ASP A 58 -1.10 -18.70 -0.82
N GLU A 59 -1.62 -17.76 -0.02
CA GLU A 59 -3.02 -17.32 -0.04
C GLU A 59 -3.37 -16.60 -1.36
N LEU A 60 -2.47 -15.75 -1.88
CA LEU A 60 -2.67 -15.04 -3.14
C LEU A 60 -2.60 -16.00 -4.33
N HIS A 61 -1.64 -16.94 -4.35
CA HIS A 61 -1.59 -18.00 -5.35
C HIS A 61 -2.84 -18.87 -5.30
N TRP A 62 -3.30 -19.26 -4.11
CA TRP A 62 -4.54 -20.02 -3.94
C TRP A 62 -5.75 -19.26 -4.50
N LEU A 63 -5.83 -17.94 -4.33
CA LEU A 63 -6.88 -17.09 -4.90
C LEU A 63 -6.80 -16.99 -6.44
N GLY A 64 -5.68 -17.40 -7.05
CA GLY A 64 -5.46 -17.35 -8.50
C GLY A 64 -4.75 -16.07 -8.97
N LEU A 65 -4.06 -15.36 -8.08
CA LEU A 65 -3.29 -14.15 -8.40
C LEU A 65 -1.80 -14.50 -8.52
N ASP A 66 -1.33 -14.64 -9.75
CA ASP A 66 0.08 -14.84 -10.07
C ASP A 66 0.86 -13.52 -10.14
N TRP A 67 2.19 -13.58 -10.05
CA TRP A 67 3.08 -12.44 -10.29
C TRP A 67 4.25 -12.84 -11.20
N ASP A 68 4.71 -11.88 -12.01
CA ASP A 68 5.84 -12.06 -12.91
C ASP A 68 7.19 -11.92 -12.20
N GLU A 69 7.17 -11.21 -11.08
CA GLU A 69 8.34 -10.82 -10.30
C GLU A 69 7.97 -10.82 -8.81
N GLY A 70 8.81 -11.40 -7.95
CA GLY A 70 8.47 -11.56 -6.54
C GLY A 70 9.58 -12.17 -5.69
N PRO A 71 9.37 -12.26 -4.37
CA PRO A 71 10.38 -12.78 -3.43
C PRO A 71 10.72 -14.26 -3.66
N ASP A 72 9.78 -15.04 -4.19
CA ASP A 72 9.87 -16.48 -4.44
C ASP A 72 10.28 -16.81 -5.89
N VAL A 73 9.81 -16.03 -6.87
CA VAL A 73 10.09 -16.25 -8.30
C VAL A 73 11.28 -15.44 -8.82
N GLY A 74 11.77 -14.46 -8.06
CA GLY A 74 12.86 -13.57 -8.45
C GLY A 74 12.43 -12.55 -9.51
N GLY A 75 13.41 -12.05 -10.28
CA GLY A 75 13.18 -11.05 -11.32
C GLY A 75 14.32 -10.03 -11.43
N PRO A 76 14.30 -9.17 -12.47
CA PRO A 76 15.40 -8.25 -12.78
C PRO A 76 15.56 -7.11 -11.76
N HIS A 77 14.59 -6.91 -10.86
CA HIS A 77 14.59 -5.82 -9.87
C HIS A 77 14.72 -6.33 -8.42
N ALA A 78 15.14 -7.58 -8.25
CA ALA A 78 15.42 -8.19 -6.95
C ALA A 78 16.43 -7.36 -6.13
N PRO A 79 16.37 -7.42 -4.78
CA PRO A 79 15.46 -8.25 -3.98
C PRO A 79 14.06 -7.63 -3.84
N TYR A 80 13.02 -8.45 -3.72
CA TYR A 80 11.62 -8.00 -3.59
C TYR A 80 11.15 -7.88 -2.13
N VAL A 81 12.09 -7.86 -1.17
CA VAL A 81 11.85 -7.70 0.27
C VAL A 81 12.54 -6.42 0.73
N GLN A 82 11.81 -5.48 1.33
CA GLN A 82 12.32 -4.14 1.63
C GLN A 82 13.50 -4.10 2.59
N SER A 83 13.54 -4.97 3.60
CA SER A 83 14.65 -5.08 4.55
C SER A 83 15.99 -5.39 3.87
N GLN A 84 15.97 -5.94 2.65
CA GLN A 84 17.15 -6.27 1.86
C GLN A 84 17.57 -5.13 0.90
N ARG A 85 16.89 -3.98 0.94
CA ARG A 85 17.05 -2.87 -0.02
C ARG A 85 17.64 -1.60 0.59
N GLN A 86 18.15 -1.70 1.80
CA GLN A 86 18.73 -0.58 2.57
C GLN A 86 19.68 0.34 1.77
N PRO A 87 20.60 -0.16 0.92
CA PRO A 87 21.50 0.71 0.15
C PRO A 87 20.78 1.71 -0.77
N LEU A 88 19.61 1.35 -1.30
CA LEU A 88 18.81 2.24 -2.15
C LEU A 88 18.23 3.40 -1.33
N TYR A 89 17.72 3.10 -0.13
CA TYR A 89 17.16 4.12 0.75
C TYR A 89 18.24 5.08 1.25
N GLU A 90 19.43 4.58 1.57
CA GLU A 90 20.58 5.41 1.96
C GLU A 90 21.06 6.34 0.83
N ALA A 91 21.01 5.88 -0.43
CA ALA A 91 21.32 6.71 -1.58
C ALA A 91 20.28 7.84 -1.75
N ALA A 92 18.99 7.53 -1.61
CA ALA A 92 17.93 8.52 -1.68
C ALA A 92 18.02 9.56 -0.54
N LEU A 93 18.32 9.12 0.69
CA LEU A 93 18.53 10.02 1.83
C LEU A 93 19.72 10.97 1.62
N ARG A 94 20.81 10.48 1.03
CA ARG A 94 21.96 11.32 0.65
C ARG A 94 21.54 12.41 -0.33
N ARG A 95 20.80 12.06 -1.39
CA ARG A 95 20.29 13.02 -2.37
C ARG A 95 19.40 14.09 -1.74
N LEU A 96 18.45 13.68 -0.89
CA LEU A 96 17.58 14.62 -0.18
C LEU A 96 18.36 15.56 0.77
N ALA A 97 19.44 15.06 1.39
CA ALA A 97 20.31 15.87 2.24
C ALA A 97 21.14 16.88 1.42
N GLU A 98 21.66 16.49 0.25
CA GLU A 98 22.35 17.40 -0.69
C GLU A 98 21.45 18.56 -1.12
N MET A 99 20.15 18.29 -1.29
CA MET A 99 19.14 19.30 -1.62
C MET A 99 18.66 20.12 -0.41
N GLY A 100 19.19 19.86 0.79
CA GLY A 100 18.82 20.58 2.01
C GLY A 100 17.37 20.35 2.47
N MET A 101 16.73 19.25 2.05
CA MET A 101 15.33 18.94 2.36
C MET A 101 15.15 18.27 3.72
N LEU A 102 16.22 17.74 4.31
CA LEU A 102 16.18 16.94 5.52
C LEU A 102 16.53 17.75 6.77
N PHE A 103 15.89 17.40 7.88
CA PHE A 103 16.28 17.85 9.21
C PHE A 103 16.24 16.70 10.24
N ALA A 104 17.08 16.82 11.27
CA ALA A 104 17.22 15.84 12.34
C ALA A 104 16.21 16.07 13.46
N CYS A 105 15.38 15.06 13.76
CA CYS A 105 14.33 15.12 14.77
C CYS A 105 14.64 14.22 15.97
N THR A 106 14.77 14.81 17.15
CA THR A 106 14.99 14.07 18.42
C THR A 106 13.70 13.85 19.21
N CYS A 107 12.58 14.45 18.81
CA CYS A 107 11.29 14.34 19.52
C CYS A 107 10.86 12.88 19.70
N SER A 108 10.32 12.57 20.87
CA SER A 108 9.67 11.30 21.17
C SER A 108 8.24 11.28 20.62
N ARG A 109 7.62 10.09 20.50
CA ARG A 109 6.18 10.01 20.14
C ARG A 109 5.30 10.73 21.17
N ARG A 110 5.67 10.70 22.45
CA ARG A 110 4.96 11.39 23.52
C ARG A 110 5.03 12.90 23.34
N ASP A 111 6.20 13.43 22.97
CA ASP A 111 6.41 14.87 22.75
C ASP A 111 5.53 15.36 21.60
N ILE A 112 5.45 14.58 20.52
CA ILE A 112 4.64 14.91 19.34
C ILE A 112 3.15 14.84 19.68
N ALA A 113 2.70 13.76 20.33
CA ALA A 113 1.30 13.60 20.72
C ALA A 113 0.83 14.68 21.71
N GLY A 114 1.67 15.05 22.68
CA GLY A 114 1.35 16.11 23.65
C GLY A 114 1.30 17.52 23.06
N ALA A 115 1.93 17.74 21.90
CA ALA A 115 1.94 19.02 21.19
C ALA A 115 0.93 19.08 20.03
N ALA A 116 0.27 17.97 19.71
CA ALA A 116 -0.68 17.90 18.60
C ALA A 116 -1.98 18.61 18.97
N SER A 117 -2.35 19.63 18.19
CA SER A 117 -3.56 20.43 18.41
C SER A 117 -4.80 19.86 17.73
N ALA A 118 -4.67 18.83 16.89
CA ALA A 118 -5.76 18.29 16.08
C ALA A 118 -6.24 16.92 16.60
N PRO A 119 -7.57 16.72 16.77
CA PRO A 119 -8.14 15.44 17.18
C PRO A 119 -8.15 14.37 16.07
N HIS A 120 -7.83 14.72 14.82
CA HIS A 120 -7.77 13.78 13.70
C HIS A 120 -6.34 13.26 13.52
N VAL A 121 -6.14 11.99 13.86
CA VAL A 121 -4.87 11.27 13.69
C VAL A 121 -4.94 10.52 12.36
N GLY A 122 -4.17 10.95 11.36
CA GLY A 122 -3.98 10.18 10.13
C GLY A 122 -3.21 8.87 10.38
N GLU A 123 -3.09 7.99 9.38
CA GLU A 123 -2.41 6.69 9.56
C GLU A 123 -0.96 6.81 10.08
N GLU A 124 -0.28 7.93 9.81
CA GLU A 124 1.09 8.19 10.26
C GLU A 124 1.21 8.85 11.65
N GLY A 125 0.07 9.09 12.31
CA GLY A 125 0.05 9.66 13.65
C GLY A 125 -0.18 11.18 13.66
N PRO A 126 0.01 11.82 14.83
CA PRO A 126 -0.21 13.25 14.97
C PRO A 126 0.79 14.07 14.15
N ARG A 127 0.30 15.19 13.63
CA ARG A 127 1.11 16.18 12.90
C ARG A 127 2.31 16.63 13.73
N TYR A 128 3.48 16.67 13.10
CA TYR A 128 4.70 17.11 13.77
C TYR A 128 4.65 18.61 14.10
N PRO A 129 4.93 19.04 15.36
CA PRO A 129 4.82 20.44 15.76
C PRO A 129 5.95 21.36 15.27
N GLY A 130 6.92 20.85 14.49
CA GLY A 130 8.01 21.67 13.93
C GLY A 130 9.19 21.95 14.87
N THR A 131 9.21 21.40 16.09
CA THR A 131 10.20 21.72 17.14
C THR A 131 11.68 21.60 16.73
N CYS A 132 12.02 20.70 15.81
CA CYS A 132 13.38 20.46 15.34
C CYS A 132 13.62 20.93 13.90
N ARG A 133 12.69 21.66 13.27
CA ARG A 133 12.74 21.99 11.84
C ARG A 133 14.00 22.74 11.41
N ASP A 134 14.58 23.54 12.31
CA ASP A 134 15.83 24.29 12.04
C ASP A 134 17.09 23.43 12.05
N ARG A 135 17.02 22.17 12.48
CA ARG A 135 18.17 21.24 12.55
C ARG A 135 18.45 20.58 11.20
N ARG A 136 18.70 21.39 10.18
CA ARG A 136 18.95 20.93 8.81
C ARG A 136 20.15 20.00 8.74
N VAL A 137 20.05 19.00 7.89
CA VAL A 137 21.12 18.03 7.61
C VAL A 137 21.74 18.37 6.26
N GLN A 138 23.06 18.53 6.22
CA GLN A 138 23.82 18.70 4.99
C GLN A 138 24.60 17.44 4.65
N ALA A 139 24.83 17.19 3.35
CA ALA A 139 25.72 16.13 2.89
C ALA A 139 27.18 16.62 2.87
N GLY A 140 28.14 15.81 3.35
CA GLY A 140 29.58 16.10 3.26
C GLY A 140 30.48 15.24 4.16
N PRO A 141 31.81 15.27 4.00
CA PRO A 141 32.75 14.59 4.90
C PRO A 141 32.62 15.11 6.33
N GLY A 142 32.32 14.23 7.30
CA GLY A 142 32.03 14.62 8.69
C GLY A 142 30.59 15.06 8.95
N SER A 143 29.72 15.06 7.93
CA SER A 143 28.27 15.11 8.14
C SER A 143 27.77 13.75 8.64
N LEU A 144 26.46 13.62 8.89
CA LEU A 144 25.81 12.38 9.32
C LEU A 144 25.87 11.31 8.22
N THR A 145 27.08 10.89 7.84
CA THR A 145 27.38 9.95 6.76
C THR A 145 27.04 8.52 7.15
N ASP A 146 26.81 8.26 8.43
CA ASP A 146 26.20 7.02 8.88
C ASP A 146 24.67 7.19 8.92
N PHE A 147 24.05 7.22 7.73
CA PHE A 147 22.60 7.10 7.61
C PHE A 147 22.08 5.75 8.16
N GLY A 148 22.96 4.78 8.41
CA GLY A 148 22.66 3.49 9.03
C GLY A 148 22.61 3.51 10.57
N ARG A 149 23.24 4.49 11.24
CA ARG A 149 23.24 4.62 12.73
C ARG A 149 23.14 6.07 13.16
N SER A 150 21.96 6.49 13.63
CA SER A 150 21.82 7.81 14.24
C SER A 150 20.77 7.82 15.36
N GLN A 151 20.96 8.66 16.38
CA GLN A 151 20.05 8.76 17.54
C GLN A 151 18.78 9.59 17.27
N PHE A 152 18.53 9.97 16.01
CA PHE A 152 17.44 10.87 15.60
C PHE A 152 16.77 10.35 14.33
N ALA A 153 15.51 10.74 14.13
CA ALA A 153 14.80 10.49 12.88
C ALA A 153 15.17 11.57 11.86
N LEU A 154 15.14 11.25 10.57
CA LEU A 154 15.18 12.25 9.50
C LEU A 154 13.77 12.52 9.02
N ARG A 155 13.45 13.81 8.90
CA ARG A 155 12.20 14.29 8.36
C ARG A 155 12.44 15.14 7.13
N VAL A 156 11.47 15.14 6.22
CA VAL A 156 11.36 16.15 5.17
C VAL A 156 10.58 17.33 5.72
N ALA A 157 11.11 18.53 5.51
CA ALA A 157 10.36 19.76 5.73
C ALA A 157 9.32 19.90 4.62
N ALA A 158 8.07 19.56 4.89
CA ALA A 158 7.00 19.61 3.90
C ALA A 158 6.76 21.09 3.50
N PRO A 159 6.89 21.44 2.21
CA PRO A 159 6.49 22.75 1.73
C PRO A 159 4.96 22.87 1.77
N SER A 160 4.45 24.09 1.96
CA SER A 160 3.03 24.36 1.72
C SER A 160 2.80 24.60 0.24
N GLY A 161 1.61 24.25 -0.21
CA GLY A 161 1.17 24.33 -1.59
C GLY A 161 0.57 22.99 -2.04
N PRO A 162 -0.61 23.00 -2.66
CA PRO A 162 -1.22 21.77 -3.13
C PRO A 162 -0.36 21.13 -4.22
N ILE A 163 -0.15 19.82 -4.11
CA ILE A 163 0.44 18.99 -5.17
C ILE A 163 -0.72 18.36 -5.97
N PRO A 164 -0.97 18.81 -7.21
CA PRO A 164 -1.99 18.23 -8.05
C PRO A 164 -1.52 16.90 -8.65
N PHE A 165 -2.43 15.96 -8.79
CA PHE A 165 -2.29 14.74 -9.58
C PHE A 165 -3.65 14.29 -10.11
N THR A 166 -3.65 13.34 -11.05
CA THR A 166 -4.87 12.72 -11.56
C THR A 166 -4.91 11.28 -11.08
N ASP A 167 -5.93 10.94 -10.30
CA ASP A 167 -6.27 9.57 -9.97
C ASP A 167 -7.12 8.97 -11.09
N GLU A 168 -6.84 7.74 -11.51
CA GLU A 168 -7.58 7.13 -12.62
C GLU A 168 -9.04 6.82 -12.30
N LEU A 169 -9.37 6.64 -11.03
CA LEU A 169 -10.73 6.37 -10.58
C LEU A 169 -11.42 7.63 -10.04
N LEU A 170 -10.71 8.42 -9.24
CA LEU A 170 -11.28 9.60 -8.56
C LEU A 170 -11.13 10.90 -9.37
N GLY A 171 -10.35 10.91 -10.45
CA GLY A 171 -10.11 12.10 -11.27
C GLY A 171 -9.12 13.08 -10.66
N PRO A 172 -9.19 14.38 -11.02
CA PRO A 172 -8.27 15.41 -10.52
C PRO A 172 -8.31 15.53 -8.99
N CYS A 173 -7.14 15.40 -8.37
CA CYS A 173 -6.92 15.46 -6.93
C CYS A 173 -5.83 16.48 -6.60
N ALA A 174 -5.89 17.10 -5.43
CA ALA A 174 -4.85 17.99 -4.95
C ALA A 174 -4.81 17.99 -3.41
N PHE A 175 -3.63 17.76 -2.85
CA PHE A 175 -3.41 17.77 -1.39
C PHE A 175 -2.17 18.57 -1.05
N ASP A 176 -2.19 19.34 0.04
CA ASP A 176 -1.01 20.03 0.55
C ASP A 176 -0.21 19.07 1.47
N PRO A 177 1.04 18.72 1.14
CA PRO A 177 1.90 17.93 2.02
C PRO A 177 2.02 18.50 3.45
N ALA A 178 1.89 19.82 3.61
CA ALA A 178 1.98 20.49 4.90
C ALA A 178 0.75 20.25 5.81
N ASP A 179 -0.39 19.80 5.28
CA ASP A 179 -1.59 19.47 6.06
C ASP A 179 -1.30 18.30 7.01
N GLU A 180 -0.65 17.25 6.49
CA GLU A 180 -0.13 16.10 7.27
C GLU A 180 1.18 16.45 8.02
N GLY A 181 1.85 17.53 7.58
CA GLY A 181 3.04 18.10 8.20
C GLY A 181 4.35 17.37 7.85
N ASP A 182 5.43 17.80 8.51
CA ASP A 182 6.77 17.27 8.27
C ASP A 182 6.85 15.78 8.59
N PHE A 183 7.07 14.96 7.57
CA PHE A 183 6.96 13.51 7.68
C PHE A 183 8.34 12.85 7.79
N VAL A 184 8.37 11.68 8.42
CA VAL A 184 9.60 10.90 8.62
C VAL A 184 9.95 10.18 7.31
N VAL A 185 11.23 10.24 6.92
CA VAL A 185 11.80 9.45 5.81
C VAL A 185 12.81 8.41 6.28
N ARG A 186 13.38 8.61 7.49
CA ARG A 186 14.16 7.59 8.20
C ARG A 186 13.85 7.65 9.69
N ARG A 187 13.56 6.50 10.29
CA ARG A 187 13.30 6.35 11.72
C ARG A 187 14.59 6.47 12.55
N LYS A 188 14.44 6.61 13.86
CA LYS A 188 15.56 6.66 14.82
C LYS A 188 16.41 5.39 14.85
N ASP A 189 15.84 4.25 14.47
CA ASP A 189 16.54 2.97 14.41
C ASP A 189 17.27 2.74 13.07
N GLY A 190 17.37 3.76 12.20
CA GLY A 190 18.06 3.67 10.91
C GLY A 190 17.19 3.21 9.75
N VAL A 191 16.00 2.68 10.03
CA VAL A 191 15.12 2.09 9.01
C VAL A 191 14.41 3.18 8.20
N ALA A 192 14.33 2.99 6.88
CA ALA A 192 13.56 3.86 6.01
C ALA A 192 12.07 3.87 6.43
N ALA A 193 11.44 5.04 6.37
CA ALA A 193 10.01 5.15 6.62
C ALA A 193 9.22 4.90 5.32
N TYR A 194 7.95 4.54 5.48
CA TYR A 194 7.03 4.17 4.39
C TYR A 194 7.09 5.11 3.19
N GLN A 195 6.98 6.43 3.42
CA GLN A 195 6.97 7.41 2.33
C GLN A 195 8.21 7.34 1.43
N LEU A 196 9.40 7.13 2.01
CA LEU A 196 10.64 6.99 1.24
C LEU A 196 10.75 5.61 0.60
N ALA A 197 10.50 4.55 1.37
CA ALA A 197 10.72 3.19 0.91
C ALA A 197 9.86 2.85 -0.32
N VAL A 198 8.56 3.22 -0.29
CA VAL A 198 7.65 3.00 -1.42
C VAL A 198 8.09 3.73 -2.67
N VAL A 199 8.45 5.02 -2.57
CA VAL A 199 8.87 5.84 -3.72
C VAL A 199 10.13 5.28 -4.36
N VAL A 200 11.13 4.94 -3.53
CA VAL A 200 12.40 4.40 -4.01
C VAL A 200 12.20 3.03 -4.65
N ASP A 201 11.38 2.16 -4.06
CA ASP A 201 11.15 0.82 -4.58
C ASP A 201 10.27 0.80 -5.84
N ASP A 202 9.22 1.61 -5.88
CA ASP A 202 8.38 1.76 -7.06
C ASP A 202 9.23 2.24 -8.25
N ALA A 203 10.09 3.24 -8.06
CA ALA A 203 11.00 3.69 -9.11
C ALA A 203 12.04 2.62 -9.50
N ALA A 204 12.67 1.97 -8.52
CA ALA A 204 13.70 0.95 -8.78
C ALA A 204 13.13 -0.31 -9.46
N MET A 205 11.87 -0.65 -9.18
CA MET A 205 11.12 -1.74 -9.83
C MET A 205 10.38 -1.31 -11.10
N ARG A 206 10.53 -0.03 -11.49
CA ARG A 206 9.89 0.59 -12.66
C ARG A 206 8.37 0.42 -12.65
N ILE A 207 7.75 0.55 -11.49
CA ILE A 207 6.31 0.56 -11.35
C ILE A 207 5.77 1.78 -12.10
N THR A 208 4.80 1.54 -12.98
CA THR A 208 4.12 2.60 -13.73
C THR A 208 2.72 2.87 -13.16
N ASP A 209 2.20 1.95 -12.36
CA ASP A 209 0.81 1.88 -11.93
C ASP A 209 0.71 1.50 -10.47
N VAL A 210 0.25 2.44 -9.65
CA VAL A 210 0.01 2.25 -8.23
C VAL A 210 -1.48 2.15 -7.99
N VAL A 211 -1.97 0.91 -7.90
CA VAL A 211 -3.32 0.59 -7.43
C VAL A 211 -3.25 0.26 -5.93
N ARG A 212 -3.99 0.98 -5.09
CA ARG A 212 -4.00 0.80 -3.62
C ARG A 212 -5.26 1.36 -2.98
N GLY A 213 -5.47 1.10 -1.69
CA GLY A 213 -6.63 1.61 -0.95
C GLY A 213 -6.68 3.13 -0.84
N ALA A 214 -7.89 3.69 -0.81
CA ALA A 214 -8.15 5.13 -0.71
C ALA A 214 -7.73 5.77 0.63
N ASP A 215 -7.45 4.96 1.66
CA ASP A 215 -6.79 5.42 2.89
C ASP A 215 -5.42 6.04 2.65
N LEU A 216 -4.77 5.69 1.53
CA LEU A 216 -3.45 6.21 1.15
C LEU A 216 -3.51 7.40 0.19
N LEU A 217 -4.70 7.91 -0.14
CA LEU A 217 -4.87 8.99 -1.12
C LEU A 217 -4.11 10.26 -0.73
N SER A 218 -4.26 10.74 0.52
CA SER A 218 -3.56 11.95 1.01
C SER A 218 -2.04 11.78 1.04
N SER A 219 -1.55 10.55 1.23
CA SER A 219 -0.11 10.24 1.20
C SER A 219 0.51 10.46 -0.18
N THR A 220 -0.28 10.42 -1.25
CA THR A 220 0.20 10.57 -2.63
C THR A 220 0.92 11.89 -2.87
N ALA A 221 0.45 13.00 -2.29
CA ALA A 221 1.14 14.29 -2.42
C ALA A 221 2.55 14.26 -1.80
N ARG A 222 2.71 13.65 -0.62
CA ARG A 222 4.03 13.49 0.03
C ARG A 222 4.95 12.57 -0.78
N GLN A 223 4.40 11.55 -1.43
CA GLN A 223 5.18 10.66 -2.30
C GLN A 223 5.59 11.36 -3.60
N ILE A 224 4.70 12.11 -4.23
CA ILE A 224 5.02 12.92 -5.42
C ILE A 224 6.09 13.97 -5.09
N LEU A 225 6.04 14.60 -3.91
CA LEU A 225 7.11 15.49 -3.45
C LEU A 225 8.47 14.78 -3.47
N LEU A 226 8.53 13.53 -3.00
CA LEU A 226 9.75 12.73 -3.01
C LEU A 226 10.15 12.29 -4.43
N TYR A 227 9.21 11.85 -5.27
CA TYR A 227 9.48 11.51 -6.68
C TYR A 227 10.15 12.68 -7.40
N ARG A 228 9.56 13.87 -7.30
CA ARG A 228 10.08 15.10 -7.93
C ARG A 228 11.44 15.50 -7.38
N ALA A 229 11.60 15.46 -6.05
CA ALA A 229 12.87 15.80 -5.42
C ALA A 229 14.01 14.86 -5.83
N LEU A 230 13.72 13.56 -5.93
CA LEU A 230 14.69 12.54 -6.31
C LEU A 230 14.85 12.40 -7.83
N GLU A 231 14.14 13.21 -8.62
CA GLU A 231 14.13 13.15 -10.09
C GLU A 231 13.74 11.74 -10.61
N LEU A 232 12.79 11.10 -9.93
CA LEU A 232 12.29 9.77 -10.24
C LEU A 232 10.98 9.86 -11.04
N PRO A 233 10.69 8.88 -11.91
CA PRO A 233 9.44 8.86 -12.67
C PRO A 233 8.22 8.66 -11.75
N GLU A 234 7.23 9.55 -11.86
CA GLU A 234 5.96 9.44 -11.15
C GLU A 234 5.10 8.32 -11.79
N PRO A 235 4.60 7.34 -11.01
CA PRO A 235 3.62 6.38 -11.52
C PRO A 235 2.25 7.05 -11.65
N ARG A 236 1.35 6.41 -12.40
CA ARG A 236 -0.08 6.71 -12.35
C ARG A 236 -0.68 6.09 -11.09
N PHE A 237 -1.68 6.75 -10.52
CA PHE A 237 -2.32 6.33 -9.28
C PHE A 237 -3.78 5.97 -9.51
N LEU A 238 -4.24 4.92 -8.84
CA LEU A 238 -5.64 4.53 -8.77
C LEU A 238 -5.94 4.11 -7.34
N HIS A 239 -6.76 4.90 -6.65
CA HIS A 239 -7.15 4.65 -5.27
C HIS A 239 -8.52 3.96 -5.20
N VAL A 240 -8.51 2.67 -4.84
CA VAL A 240 -9.73 1.86 -4.75
C VAL A 240 -10.44 2.10 -3.41
N PRO A 241 -11.79 2.16 -3.39
CA PRO A 241 -12.52 2.40 -2.16
C PRO A 241 -12.32 1.28 -1.14
N LEU A 242 -12.38 1.64 0.14
CA LEU A 242 -12.19 0.69 1.23
C LEU A 242 -13.39 -0.25 1.36
N MET A 243 -13.14 -1.42 1.96
CA MET A 243 -14.22 -2.23 2.54
C MET A 243 -14.39 -1.82 4.00
N LEU A 244 -15.62 -1.49 4.39
CA LEU A 244 -15.98 -1.04 5.73
C LEU A 244 -16.82 -2.08 6.44
N GLY A 245 -16.76 -2.09 7.77
CA GLY A 245 -17.75 -2.78 8.60
C GLY A 245 -19.07 -2.01 8.66
N PRO A 246 -20.11 -2.60 9.28
CA PRO A 246 -21.41 -1.93 9.46
C PRO A 246 -21.35 -0.66 10.32
N ASP A 247 -20.28 -0.51 11.10
CA ASP A 247 -19.98 0.66 11.94
C ASP A 247 -19.32 1.81 11.16
N GLY A 248 -19.06 1.63 9.86
CA GLY A 248 -18.40 2.62 8.99
C GLY A 248 -16.89 2.64 9.13
N GLU A 249 -16.31 1.80 9.99
CA GLU A 249 -14.87 1.70 10.18
C GLU A 249 -14.24 0.72 9.18
N ARG A 250 -12.93 0.86 8.92
CA ARG A 250 -12.20 -0.07 8.04
C ARG A 250 -12.43 -1.51 8.50
N LEU A 251 -12.83 -2.38 7.56
CA LEU A 251 -13.13 -3.77 7.84
C LEU A 251 -11.92 -4.45 8.48
N ALA A 252 -12.11 -5.00 9.68
CA ALA A 252 -11.07 -5.59 10.51
C ALA A 252 -11.61 -6.80 11.27
N LYS A 253 -10.73 -7.60 11.87
CA LYS A 253 -11.10 -8.84 12.59
C LYS A 253 -12.25 -8.68 13.60
N ARG A 254 -12.34 -7.50 14.25
CA ARG A 254 -13.42 -7.18 15.20
C ARG A 254 -14.84 -7.17 14.59
N HIS A 255 -14.95 -6.97 13.27
CA HIS A 255 -16.22 -7.00 12.53
C HIS A 255 -16.53 -8.41 11.97
N GLY A 256 -15.83 -9.44 12.45
CA GLY A 256 -15.88 -10.78 11.87
C GLY A 256 -15.18 -10.89 10.51
N ALA A 257 -14.37 -9.87 10.13
CA ALA A 257 -13.66 -9.85 8.86
C ALA A 257 -12.81 -11.09 8.70
N VAL A 258 -13.11 -11.84 7.64
CA VAL A 258 -12.48 -13.13 7.37
C VAL A 258 -11.17 -12.89 6.65
N SER A 259 -10.13 -13.57 7.08
CA SER A 259 -8.88 -13.69 6.30
C SER A 259 -9.04 -14.70 5.16
N LEU A 260 -8.20 -14.58 4.13
CA LEU A 260 -8.13 -15.58 3.06
C LEU A 260 -7.80 -16.97 3.63
N GLY A 261 -6.86 -17.05 4.57
CA GLY A 261 -6.55 -18.31 5.28
C GLY A 261 -7.77 -18.92 5.97
N GLU A 262 -8.55 -18.13 6.72
CA GLU A 262 -9.78 -18.63 7.36
C GLU A 262 -10.84 -19.10 6.35
N LEU A 263 -10.98 -18.44 5.19
CA LEU A 263 -11.89 -18.89 4.12
C LEU A 263 -11.41 -20.20 3.51
N ARG A 264 -10.11 -20.30 3.23
CA ARG A 264 -9.48 -21.51 2.69
C ARG A 264 -9.61 -22.69 3.64
N ASP A 265 -9.32 -22.49 4.93
CA ASP A 265 -9.41 -23.53 5.97
C ASP A 265 -10.86 -23.99 6.19
N ALA A 266 -11.84 -23.09 5.98
CA ALA A 266 -13.26 -23.42 5.99
C ALA A 266 -13.75 -24.14 4.72
N GLY A 267 -12.88 -24.38 3.73
CA GLY A 267 -13.22 -25.09 2.50
C GLY A 267 -13.96 -24.26 1.45
N VAL A 268 -13.99 -22.92 1.60
CA VAL A 268 -14.58 -22.04 0.59
C VAL A 268 -13.72 -22.09 -0.68
N PRO A 269 -14.27 -22.37 -1.87
CA PRO A 269 -13.49 -22.41 -3.11
C PRO A 269 -12.89 -21.04 -3.48
N ALA A 270 -11.67 -21.02 -4.01
CA ALA A 270 -10.98 -19.79 -4.41
C ALA A 270 -11.75 -18.97 -5.46
N ASP A 271 -12.37 -19.63 -6.43
CA ASP A 271 -13.20 -19.01 -7.47
C ASP A 271 -14.49 -18.36 -6.93
N ALA A 272 -15.01 -18.86 -5.80
CA ALA A 272 -16.12 -18.24 -5.09
C ALA A 272 -15.68 -16.98 -4.34
N VAL A 273 -14.50 -17.01 -3.72
CA VAL A 273 -13.91 -15.81 -3.11
C VAL A 273 -13.60 -14.75 -4.17
N ALA A 274 -12.94 -15.12 -5.27
CA ALA A 274 -12.62 -14.20 -6.35
C ALA A 274 -13.88 -13.62 -7.00
N GLY A 275 -14.90 -14.44 -7.25
CA GLY A 275 -16.20 -14.00 -7.78
C GLY A 275 -16.93 -13.02 -6.85
N TRP A 276 -16.98 -13.31 -5.55
CA TRP A 276 -17.55 -12.38 -4.57
C TRP A 276 -16.77 -11.06 -4.47
N LEU A 277 -15.43 -11.10 -4.44
CA LEU A 277 -14.62 -9.88 -4.47
C LEU A 277 -14.91 -9.06 -5.75
N ALA A 278 -15.02 -9.72 -6.89
CA ALA A 278 -15.33 -9.09 -8.17
C ALA A 278 -16.75 -8.48 -8.19
N SER A 279 -17.73 -9.14 -7.58
CA SER A 279 -19.10 -8.60 -7.49
C SER A 279 -19.15 -7.34 -6.63
N THR A 280 -18.36 -7.25 -5.55
CA THR A 280 -18.21 -6.00 -4.78
C THR A 280 -17.56 -4.85 -5.56
N CYS A 281 -17.02 -5.14 -6.75
CA CYS A 281 -16.39 -4.16 -7.64
C CYS A 281 -17.23 -3.89 -8.92
N GLY A 282 -18.42 -4.50 -9.06
CA GLY A 282 -19.23 -4.39 -10.28
C GLY A 282 -18.67 -5.14 -11.50
N LEU A 283 -17.77 -6.10 -11.27
CA LEU A 283 -17.09 -6.88 -12.32
C LEU A 283 -17.67 -8.30 -12.52
N ALA A 284 -18.52 -8.75 -11.59
CA ALA A 284 -19.20 -10.04 -11.62
C ALA A 284 -20.61 -9.91 -11.02
N GLU A 285 -21.50 -10.83 -11.35
CA GLU A 285 -22.82 -10.90 -10.73
C GLU A 285 -22.73 -11.47 -9.30
N PRO A 286 -23.62 -11.07 -8.37
CA PRO A 286 -23.65 -11.66 -7.03
C PRO A 286 -23.80 -13.19 -7.07
N GLY A 287 -22.84 -13.89 -6.45
CA GLY A 287 -22.81 -15.37 -6.39
C GLY A 287 -22.14 -16.06 -7.59
N GLU A 288 -21.71 -15.31 -8.60
CA GLU A 288 -20.94 -15.85 -9.71
C GLU A 288 -19.57 -16.38 -9.20
N ARG A 289 -19.15 -17.57 -9.66
CA ARG A 289 -17.85 -18.16 -9.32
C ARG A 289 -16.92 -18.05 -10.52
N LEU A 290 -15.77 -17.39 -10.35
CA LEU A 290 -14.86 -17.10 -11.45
C LEU A 290 -13.41 -17.18 -11.00
N HIS A 291 -12.58 -17.76 -11.84
CA HIS A 291 -11.14 -17.59 -11.71
C HIS A 291 -10.75 -16.14 -12.09
N PRO A 292 -9.81 -15.48 -11.38
CA PRO A 292 -9.40 -14.10 -11.67
C PRO A 292 -9.07 -13.81 -13.14
N SER A 293 -8.47 -14.77 -13.85
CA SER A 293 -8.15 -14.61 -15.28
C SER A 293 -9.37 -14.35 -16.18
N ARG A 294 -10.57 -14.82 -15.82
CA ARG A 294 -11.81 -14.55 -16.57
C ARG A 294 -12.30 -13.12 -16.39
N LEU A 295 -11.84 -12.42 -15.35
CA LEU A 295 -12.18 -11.03 -15.09
C LEU A 295 -11.32 -10.05 -15.89
N ILE A 296 -10.20 -10.50 -16.48
CA ILE A 296 -9.31 -9.64 -17.28
C ILE A 296 -10.08 -8.95 -18.41
N GLU A 297 -10.89 -9.71 -19.15
CA GLU A 297 -11.71 -9.19 -20.26
C GLU A 297 -12.88 -8.32 -19.78
N ARG A 298 -13.29 -8.45 -18.51
CA ARG A 298 -14.37 -7.68 -17.90
C ARG A 298 -13.88 -6.41 -17.19
N PHE A 299 -12.57 -6.30 -16.97
CA PHE A 299 -12.01 -5.22 -16.17
C PHE A 299 -12.13 -3.88 -16.89
N ASN A 300 -12.78 -2.93 -16.22
CA ASN A 300 -12.90 -1.56 -16.69
C ASN A 300 -12.93 -0.62 -15.48
N VAL A 301 -11.94 0.27 -15.39
CA VAL A 301 -11.82 1.24 -14.29
C VAL A 301 -13.09 2.08 -14.13
N ALA A 302 -13.74 2.47 -15.23
CA ALA A 302 -14.95 3.28 -15.20
C ALA A 302 -16.18 2.57 -14.60
N ARG A 303 -16.12 1.23 -14.42
CA ARG A 303 -17.18 0.44 -13.76
C ARG A 303 -16.92 0.23 -12.27
N LEU A 304 -15.73 0.55 -11.78
CA LEU A 304 -15.40 0.35 -10.38
C LEU A 304 -16.19 1.33 -9.50
N PRO A 305 -16.62 0.91 -8.30
CA PRO A 305 -17.23 1.84 -7.35
C PRO A 305 -16.22 2.89 -6.91
N VAL A 306 -16.69 4.11 -6.66
CA VAL A 306 -15.91 5.19 -6.03
C VAL A 306 -16.20 5.28 -4.52
N GLU A 307 -17.36 4.78 -4.08
CA GLU A 307 -17.78 4.77 -2.69
C GLU A 307 -17.29 3.51 -1.94
N PRO A 308 -17.04 3.60 -0.62
CA PRO A 308 -16.72 2.45 0.21
C PRO A 308 -17.80 1.36 0.15
N THR A 309 -17.36 0.10 0.15
CA THR A 309 -18.25 -1.05 0.21
C THR A 309 -18.46 -1.46 1.66
N VAL A 310 -19.68 -1.34 2.17
CA VAL A 310 -20.04 -1.84 3.50
C VAL A 310 -20.24 -3.35 3.41
N VAL A 311 -19.53 -4.09 4.26
CA VAL A 311 -19.58 -5.55 4.34
C VAL A 311 -20.31 -5.96 5.61
N THR A 312 -21.40 -6.68 5.46
CA THR A 312 -22.22 -7.16 6.58
C THR A 312 -21.84 -8.58 6.99
N GLU A 313 -22.25 -8.99 8.20
CA GLU A 313 -22.13 -10.40 8.59
C GLU A 313 -22.90 -11.35 7.66
N ALA A 314 -24.02 -10.89 7.08
CA ALA A 314 -24.79 -11.70 6.14
C ALA A 314 -24.00 -11.99 4.86
N ASP A 315 -23.27 -11.00 4.34
CA ASP A 315 -22.39 -11.17 3.18
C ASP A 315 -21.29 -12.19 3.46
N LEU A 316 -20.66 -12.09 4.64
CA LEU A 316 -19.60 -13.01 5.05
C LEU A 316 -20.13 -14.43 5.31
N ARG A 317 -21.35 -14.58 5.83
CA ARG A 317 -21.99 -15.89 6.00
C ARG A 317 -22.34 -16.52 4.65
N LEU A 318 -22.85 -15.72 3.70
CA LEU A 318 -23.15 -16.19 2.35
C LEU A 318 -21.89 -16.68 1.66
N LEU A 319 -20.78 -15.94 1.77
CA LEU A 319 -19.48 -16.35 1.25
C LEU A 319 -18.99 -17.68 1.83
N ARG A 320 -19.29 -17.96 3.10
CA ARG A 320 -18.91 -19.21 3.78
C ARG A 320 -19.86 -20.37 3.52
N SER A 321 -21.11 -20.11 3.11
CA SER A 321 -22.05 -21.19 2.83
C SER A 321 -21.63 -21.91 1.55
N THR A 322 -21.25 -23.18 1.68
CA THR A 322 -20.96 -24.09 0.55
C THR A 322 -22.17 -24.30 -0.38
N ASP A 323 -23.34 -23.79 0.01
CA ASP A 323 -24.63 -23.92 -0.67
C ASP A 323 -24.98 -22.71 -1.57
N ALA A 324 -24.06 -21.77 -1.81
CA ALA A 324 -24.26 -20.71 -2.80
C ALA A 324 -24.48 -21.36 -4.18
N VAL A 325 -25.76 -21.33 -4.59
CA VAL A 325 -26.37 -22.10 -5.67
C VAL A 325 -25.55 -22.07 -6.95
N PHE A 326 -25.08 -23.26 -7.33
CA PHE A 326 -24.48 -23.57 -8.62
C PHE A 326 -25.48 -23.28 -9.74
N ARG A 327 -25.21 -22.23 -10.54
CA ARG A 327 -25.66 -22.16 -11.93
C ARG A 327 -24.41 -22.31 -12.80
N PRO A 328 -24.19 -23.48 -13.43
CA PRO A 328 -23.19 -23.56 -14.48
C PRO A 328 -23.67 -22.69 -15.63
N ASP A 329 -22.81 -21.81 -16.13
CA ASP A 329 -23.08 -21.08 -17.37
C ASP A 329 -23.14 -22.05 -18.55
N GLY A 330 -24.20 -21.94 -19.35
CA GLY A 330 -24.22 -22.37 -20.75
C GLY A 330 -24.70 -23.79 -21.03
N ALA A 331 -26.02 -23.92 -21.29
CA ALA A 331 -26.49 -24.69 -22.44
C ALA A 331 -26.35 -23.84 -23.71
#